data_AF-A0A2D7XBK5-F1
#
_entry.id   AF-A0A2D7XBK5-F1
#
_cell.length_a   1.000
_cell.length_b   1.000
_cell.length_c   1.000
_cell.angle_alpha   90.00
_cell.angle_beta   90.00
_cell.angle_gamma   90.00
#
_symmetry.space_group_name_H-M   'P 1'
#
loop_
_entity.id
_entity.type
_entity.pdbx_description
1 polymer ?
#
loop_
_entity_poly.entity_id
_entity_poly.type
_entity_poly.pdbx_seq_one_letter_code
_entity_poly.pdbx_strand_id
1 'polypeptide(L)' 'MSGLAPYAGTPEQSRGRRYHEAPPTGRSEFQRDRDRII' A
#
# COMPACT_ATOMS: atom_id res chain seq x y z
N MET A 1 7.06 -11.02 -14.36
CA MET A 1 7.61 -10.86 -13.00
C MET A 1 7.55 -9.39 -12.68
N SER A 2 6.78 -8.98 -11.67
CA SER A 2 6.75 -7.58 -11.23
C SER A 2 8.19 -7.17 -10.92
N GLY A 3 8.65 -6.06 -11.50
CA GLY A 3 10.05 -5.62 -11.45
C GLY A 3 10.51 -5.07 -10.11
N LEU A 4 10.03 -5.65 -9.00
CA LEU A 4 10.39 -5.23 -7.66
C LEU A 4 11.64 -6.00 -7.20
N ALA A 5 12.56 -5.28 -6.56
CA ALA A 5 13.74 -5.89 -5.97
C ALA A 5 13.34 -6.84 -4.82
N PRO A 6 14.16 -7.86 -4.48
CA PRO A 6 13.86 -8.80 -3.39
C PRO A 6 13.62 -8.15 -2.02
N TYR A 7 14.16 -6.95 -1.82
CA TYR A 7 14.03 -6.15 -0.60
C TYR A 7 12.98 -5.04 -0.70
N ALA A 8 12.20 -4.99 -1.78
CA ALA A 8 11.14 -4.00 -1.94
C ALA A 8 10.01 -4.23 -0.93
N GLY A 9 9.48 -3.15 -0.37
CA GLY A 9 8.30 -3.23 0.50
C GLY A 9 7.06 -3.65 -0.31
N THR A 10 6.43 -4.74 0.10
CA THR A 10 5.17 -5.21 -0.50
C THR A 10 3.98 -4.74 0.34
N PRO A 11 2.88 -4.26 -0.28
CA PRO A 11 1.70 -3.80 0.46
C PRO A 11 1.04 -4.93 1.25
N GLU A 12 1.16 -6.18 0.81
CA GLU A 12 0.62 -7.37 1.48
C GLU A 12 1.36 -7.68 2.81
N GLN A 13 2.63 -7.29 2.92
CA GLN A 13 3.43 -7.45 4.14
C GLN A 13 3.42 -6.21 5.05
N SER A 14 2.63 -5.20 4.70
CA SER A 14 2.51 -4.00 5.53
C SER A 14 1.88 -4.34 6.89
N ARG A 15 2.28 -3.61 7.93
CA ARG A 15 1.67 -3.69 9.27
C ARG A 15 0.24 -3.14 9.32
N GLY A 16 -0.24 -2.57 8.21
CA GLY A 16 -1.56 -1.96 8.11
C GLY A 16 -1.62 -0.58 8.77
N ARG A 17 -2.84 -0.16 9.10
CA ARG A 17 -3.12 1.17 9.65
C ARG A 17 -3.41 1.10 11.14
N ARG A 18 -3.09 2.18 11.85
CA ARG A 18 -3.43 2.32 13.27
C ARG A 18 -4.94 2.28 13.52
N TYR A 19 -5.73 2.83 12.59
CA TYR A 19 -7.18 2.80 12.63
C TYR A 19 -7.71 1.96 11.47
N HIS A 20 -8.77 1.20 11.73
CA HIS A 20 -9.38 0.36 10.71
C HIS A 20 -10.05 1.24 9.65
N GLU A 21 -9.77 0.96 8.39
CA GLU A 21 -10.33 1.67 7.25
C GLU A 21 -10.73 0.66 6.18
N ALA A 22 -11.75 1.00 5.38
CA ALA A 22 -12.14 0.17 4.25
C ALA A 22 -10.99 0.08 3.21
N PRO A 23 -10.85 -1.06 2.51
CA PRO A 23 -9.84 -1.20 1.47
C PRO A 23 -10.10 -0.21 0.30
N PRO A 24 -9.04 0.32 -0.33
CA PRO A 24 -9.17 1.20 -1.48
C PRO A 24 -9.73 0.44 -2.70
N THR A 25 -10.60 1.11 -3.47
CA THR A 25 -11.17 0.53 -4.70
C THR A 25 -10.24 0.77 -5.88
N GLY A 26 -9.69 -0.31 -6.45
CA GLY A 26 -8.86 -0.26 -7.66
C GLY A 26 -7.50 0.42 -7.50
N ARG A 27 -7.09 0.73 -6.27
CA ARG A 27 -5.76 1.27 -5.93
C ARG A 27 -5.09 0.40 -4.89
N SER A 28 -3.76 0.43 -4.83
CA SER A 28 -3.03 -0.17 -3.72
C SER A 28 -3.09 0.71 -2.47
N GLU A 29 -2.83 0.12 -1.32
CA GLU A 29 -2.68 0.82 -0.04
C GLU A 29 -1.68 1.99 -0.14
N PHE A 30 -0.52 1.74 -0.77
CA PHE A 30 0.53 2.75 -0.94
C PHE A 30 0.14 3.86 -1.93
N GLN A 31 -0.63 3.55 -2.97
CA GLN A 31 -1.15 4.58 -3.89
C GLN A 31 -2.15 5.49 -3.19
N ARG A 32 -3.04 4.94 -2.37
CA ARG A 32 -3.95 5.75 -1.55
C ARG A 32 -3.19 6.66 -0.58
N ASP A 33 -2.14 6.14 0.07
CA ASP A 33 -1.33 6.93 1.00
C ASP A 33 -0.66 8.12 0.31
N ARG A 34 -0.12 7.90 -0.89
CA ARG A 34 0.40 8.99 -1.73
C ARG A 34 -0.69 10.03 -2.02
N ASP A 35 -1.87 9.59 -2.45
CA ASP A 35 -2.97 10.49 -2.82
C ASP A 35 -3.51 11.30 -1.62
N ARG A 36 -3.30 10.84 -0.38
CA ARG A 36 -3.67 11.57 0.86
C ARG A 36 -2.67 12.62 1.32
N ILE A 37 -1.41 12.48 0.91
CA ILE A 37 -0.33 13.38 1.33
C ILE A 37 -0.33 14.67 0.49
N ILE A 38 -0.72 14.57 -0.79
CA ILE A 38 -0.86 15.70 -1.71
C ILE A 38 -1.94 16.66 -1.19
#